data_AF-A0A7J9I115-F1
#
_entry.id   AF-A0A7J9I115-F1
#
_cell.length_a   1.000
_cell.length_b   1.000
_cell.length_c   1.000
_cell.angle_alpha   90.00
_cell.angle_beta   90.00
_cell.angle_gamma   90.00
#
_symmetry.space_group_name_H-M   'P 1'
#
loop_
_entity.id
_entity.type
_entity.pdbx_description
1 polymer ?
#
loop_
_entity_poly.entity_id
_entity_poly.type
_entity_poly.pdbx_seq_one_letter_code
_entity_poly.pdbx_strand_id
1 'polypeptide(L)'
;MANIDIDGILKELPNDGRIAKTKIVCTLGPASRSVPMIEKLLRAGMNVGRFNFSHGSHEYHQETLNNLRAAMQSTGILCAVMLDTKRFSTFSNQACLYGYLFVKVQMKDNVSLDTGTI
;
A
#
# COMPACT_ATOMS: atom_id res chain seq x y z
N MET A 1 7.37 20.56 -24.23
CA MET A 1 7.80 21.60 -23.27
C MET A 1 6.65 21.85 -22.31
N ALA A 2 6.90 21.90 -21.01
CA ALA A 2 5.85 22.24 -20.05
C ALA A 2 5.49 23.72 -20.27
N ASN A 3 4.24 23.99 -20.65
CA ASN A 3 3.76 25.35 -20.80
C ASN A 3 3.42 25.87 -19.40
N ILE A 4 4.33 26.63 -18.79
CA ILE A 4 4.17 27.20 -17.46
C ILE A 4 3.69 28.64 -17.66
N ASP A 5 2.48 28.92 -17.21
CA ASP A 5 1.85 30.23 -17.27
C ASP A 5 1.71 30.79 -15.84
N ILE A 6 1.88 32.11 -15.68
CA ILE A 6 1.71 32.81 -14.39
C ILE A 6 0.29 32.60 -13.87
N ASP A 7 -0.69 32.62 -14.78
CA ASP A 7 -2.09 32.37 -14.44
C ASP A 7 -2.32 30.95 -13.92
N GLY A 8 -1.55 29.97 -14.43
CA GLY A 8 -1.60 28.59 -13.94
C GLY A 8 -1.00 28.40 -12.55
N ILE A 9 -0.07 29.27 -12.14
CA ILE A 9 0.57 29.25 -10.81
C ILE A 9 -0.31 29.96 -9.78
N LEU A 10 -0.90 31.11 -10.16
CA LEU A 10 -1.69 31.94 -9.26
C LEU A 10 -3.13 31.45 -9.11
N LYS A 11 -3.62 30.60 -10.01
CA LYS A 11 -4.96 30.02 -9.92
C LYS A 11 -5.02 29.01 -8.79
N GLU A 12 -5.87 29.27 -7.79
CA GLU A 12 -6.26 28.23 -6.85
C GLU A 12 -6.86 27.07 -7.64
N LEU A 13 -6.25 25.90 -7.52
CA LEU A 13 -6.77 24.71 -8.17
C LEU A 13 -8.13 24.41 -7.54
N PRO A 14 -9.22 24.40 -8.34
CA PRO A 14 -10.51 24.07 -7.79
C PRO A 14 -10.44 22.64 -7.23
N ASN A 15 -11.07 22.40 -6.09
CA ASN A 15 -11.27 21.06 -5.54
C ASN A 15 -12.36 20.34 -6.35
N ASP A 16 -12.17 20.27 -7.67
CA ASP A 16 -13.11 19.85 -8.69
C ASP A 16 -13.17 18.33 -8.87
N GLY A 17 -12.57 17.58 -7.94
CA GLY A 17 -12.50 16.13 -8.02
C GLY A 17 -11.60 15.61 -9.14
N ARG A 18 -10.75 16.45 -9.75
CA ARG A 18 -9.73 15.97 -10.68
C ARG A 18 -8.79 15.02 -9.95
N ILE A 19 -8.86 13.75 -10.33
CA ILE A 19 -7.98 12.70 -9.83
C ILE A 19 -6.55 13.06 -10.22
N ALA A 20 -5.68 13.24 -9.22
CA ALA A 20 -4.25 13.38 -9.46
C ALA A 20 -3.77 12.23 -10.34
N LYS A 21 -3.08 12.57 -11.45
CA LYS A 21 -2.53 11.57 -12.36
C LYS A 21 -1.48 10.71 -11.65
N THR A 22 -0.73 11.32 -10.73
CA THR A 22 0.25 10.66 -9.87
C THR A 22 -0.45 9.84 -8.79
N LYS A 23 -0.04 8.57 -8.64
CA LYS A 23 -0.55 7.68 -7.59
C LYS A 23 0.37 7.72 -6.37
N ILE A 24 -0.23 7.69 -5.18
CA ILE A 24 0.48 7.77 -3.91
C ILE A 24 0.60 6.38 -3.30
N VAL A 25 1.84 5.98 -3.01
CA VAL A 25 2.19 4.73 -2.30
C VAL A 25 2.62 5.09 -0.88
N CYS A 26 1.95 4.54 0.12
CA CYS A 26 2.28 4.76 1.53
C CYS A 26 2.75 3.46 2.17
N THR A 27 3.86 3.50 2.91
CA THR A 27 4.33 2.33 3.66
C THR A 27 3.58 2.23 4.97
N LEU A 28 2.91 1.09 5.20
CA LEU A 28 2.17 0.86 6.44
C LEU A 28 3.10 0.30 7.51
N GLY A 29 3.20 1.00 8.63
CA GLY A 29 4.04 0.66 9.78
C GLY A 29 3.33 0.85 11.11
N PRO A 30 4.05 0.74 12.24
CA PRO A 30 3.45 0.77 13.58
C PRO A 30 2.67 2.05 13.88
N ALA A 31 3.10 3.18 13.31
CA ALA A 31 2.43 4.48 13.47
C ALA A 31 1.15 4.63 12.62
N SER A 32 0.99 3.80 11.58
CA SER A 32 -0.06 3.97 10.57
C SER A 32 -0.95 2.73 10.40
N ARG A 33 -0.87 1.75 11.31
CA ARG A 33 -1.62 0.49 11.24
C ARG A 33 -3.03 0.53 11.81
N SER A 34 -3.38 1.58 12.56
CA SER A 34 -4.70 1.69 13.15
C SER A 34 -5.73 2.03 12.08
N VAL A 35 -6.91 1.42 12.15
CA VAL A 35 -8.04 1.67 11.25
C VAL A 35 -8.31 3.18 11.05
N PRO A 36 -8.48 4.02 12.11
CA PRO A 36 -8.77 5.43 11.92
C PRO A 36 -7.63 6.21 11.23
N MET A 37 -6.38 5.76 11.36
CA MET A 37 -5.27 6.39 10.65
C MET A 37 -5.28 6.00 9.18
N ILE A 38 -5.54 4.73 8.87
CA ILE A 38 -5.66 4.26 7.49
C ILE A 38 -6.80 4.97 6.76
N GLU A 39 -7.94 5.16 7.43
CA GLU A 39 -9.07 5.92 6.86
C GLU A 39 -8.66 7.36 6.50
N LYS A 40 -7.90 8.03 7.39
CA LYS A 40 -7.36 9.36 7.11
C LYS A 40 -6.43 9.34 5.90
N LEU A 41 -5.57 8.33 5.78
CA LEU A 41 -4.66 8.18 4.63
C LEU A 41 -5.41 7.92 3.33
N LEU A 42 -6.47 7.10 3.35
CA LEU A 42 -7.32 6.86 2.17
C LEU A 42 -8.02 8.15 1.72
N ARG A 43 -8.59 8.92 2.65
CA ARG A 43 -9.22 10.22 2.35
C ARG A 43 -8.23 11.28 1.90
N ALA A 44 -6.98 11.21 2.38
CA ALA A 44 -5.90 12.08 1.95
C ALA A 44 -5.35 11.74 0.55
N GLY A 45 -5.75 10.60 -0.04
CA GLY A 45 -5.39 10.23 -1.42
C GLY A 45 -4.42 9.05 -1.56
N MET A 46 -4.21 8.24 -0.51
CA MET A 46 -3.43 7.01 -0.60
C MET A 46 -4.06 6.03 -1.61
N ASN A 47 -3.29 5.59 -2.61
CA ASN A 47 -3.76 4.62 -3.61
C ASN A 47 -3.21 3.21 -3.37
N VAL A 48 -2.01 3.09 -2.81
CA VAL A 48 -1.35 1.81 -2.59
C VAL A 48 -0.75 1.74 -1.18
N GLY A 49 -1.08 0.69 -0.43
CA GLY A 49 -0.42 0.35 0.83
C GLY A 49 0.78 -0.58 0.59
N ARG A 50 1.99 -0.11 0.90
CA ARG A 50 3.24 -0.89 0.83
C ARG A 50 3.51 -1.60 2.16
N PHE A 51 3.71 -2.91 2.10
CA PHE A 51 4.09 -3.76 3.23
C PHE A 51 5.54 -4.20 3.05
N ASN A 52 6.42 -3.72 3.93
CA ASN A 52 7.84 -4.06 3.89
C ASN A 52 8.11 -5.32 4.74
N PHE A 53 8.37 -6.45 4.09
CA PHE A 53 8.64 -7.75 4.76
C PHE A 53 10.07 -7.85 5.31
N SER A 54 10.89 -6.81 5.16
CA SER A 54 12.21 -6.77 5.81
C SER A 54 12.11 -6.68 7.34
N HIS A 55 10.98 -6.19 7.85
CA HIS A 55 10.69 -5.96 9.26
C HIS A 55 9.25 -6.36 9.59
N GLY A 56 9.05 -7.07 10.70
CA GLY A 56 7.73 -7.51 11.17
C GLY A 56 7.56 -9.03 11.10
N SER A 57 6.58 -9.54 11.85
CA SER A 57 6.15 -10.94 11.77
C SER A 57 5.02 -11.11 10.76
N HIS A 58 4.70 -12.35 10.40
CA HIS A 58 3.61 -12.62 9.48
C HIS A 58 2.25 -12.17 10.05
N GLU A 59 2.05 -12.38 11.35
CA GLU A 59 0.85 -11.98 12.10
C GLU A 59 0.68 -10.46 12.08
N TYR A 60 1.78 -9.72 12.22
CA TYR A 60 1.77 -8.26 12.17
C TYR A 60 1.30 -7.72 10.81
N HIS A 61 1.76 -8.33 9.72
CA HIS A 61 1.32 -7.94 8.37
C HIS A 61 -0.13 -8.35 8.11
N GLN A 62 -0.57 -9.52 8.62
CA GLN A 62 -1.96 -9.97 8.52
C GLN A 62 -2.91 -9.03 9.27
N GLU A 63 -2.58 -8.62 10.49
CA GLU A 63 -3.36 -7.65 11.27
C GLU A 63 -3.50 -6.33 10.50
N THR A 64 -2.38 -5.84 9.96
CA THR A 64 -2.36 -4.59 9.18
C THR A 64 -3.22 -4.71 7.90
N LEU A 65 -3.21 -5.86 7.23
CA LEU A 65 -4.06 -6.13 6.07
C LEU A 65 -5.56 -6.14 6.44
N ASN A 66 -5.90 -6.74 7.59
CA ASN A 66 -7.28 -6.77 8.09
C ASN A 66 -7.76 -5.35 8.42
N ASN A 67 -6.92 -4.54 9.07
CA ASN A 67 -7.22 -3.14 9.37
C ASN A 67 -7.40 -2.30 8.09
N LEU A 68 -6.58 -2.56 7.06
CA LEU A 68 -6.73 -1.92 5.76
C LEU A 68 -8.06 -2.29 5.09
N ARG A 69 -8.48 -3.56 5.14
CA ARG A 69 -9.80 -3.97 4.62
C ARG A 69 -10.95 -3.31 5.35
N ALA A 70 -10.90 -3.25 6.68
CA ALA A 70 -11.91 -2.57 7.49
C ALA A 70 -12.02 -1.08 7.12
N ALA A 71 -10.87 -0.39 6.97
CA ALA A 71 -10.81 1.01 6.55
C ALA A 71 -11.31 1.23 5.11
N MET A 72 -11.06 0.28 4.20
CA MET A 72 -11.60 0.32 2.83
C MET A 72 -13.12 0.15 2.83
N GLN A 73 -13.66 -0.75 3.65
CA GLN A 73 -15.11 -0.95 3.80
C GLN A 73 -15.79 0.29 4.40
N SER A 74 -15.19 0.94 5.40
CA SER A 74 -15.76 2.13 6.03
C SER A 74 -15.71 3.37 5.15
N THR A 75 -14.66 3.53 4.34
CA THR A 75 -14.48 4.70 3.46
C THR A 75 -15.09 4.53 2.08
N GLY A 76 -15.27 3.29 1.61
CA GLY A 76 -15.65 2.98 0.22
C GLY A 76 -14.54 3.26 -0.79
N ILE A 77 -13.31 3.54 -0.35
CA ILE A 77 -12.17 3.87 -1.21
C ILE A 77 -11.35 2.61 -1.45
N LEU A 78 -11.10 2.30 -2.73
CA LEU A 78 -10.28 1.15 -3.11
C LEU A 78 -8.78 1.49 -2.98
N CYS A 79 -8.02 0.58 -2.37
CA CYS A 79 -6.58 0.68 -2.20
C CYS A 79 -5.92 -0.61 -2.69
N ALA A 80 -4.84 -0.49 -3.46
CA ALA A 80 -4.03 -1.64 -3.85
C ALA A 80 -3.03 -1.99 -2.74
N VAL A 81 -2.61 -3.25 -2.67
CA VAL A 81 -1.58 -3.71 -1.72
C VAL A 81 -0.32 -4.06 -2.49
N MET A 82 0.81 -3.54 -2.04
CA MET A 82 2.13 -3.82 -2.59
C MET A 82 2.97 -4.54 -1.54
N LEU A 83 3.46 -5.72 -1.89
CA LEU A 83 4.38 -6.49 -1.06
C LEU A 83 5.80 -6.18 -1.48
N ASP A 84 6.60 -5.68 -0.55
CA ASP A 84 8.02 -5.40 -0.75
C ASP A 84 8.85 -6.49 -0.08
N THR A 85 9.50 -7.30 -0.91
CA THR A 85 10.27 -8.47 -0.48
C THR A 85 11.61 -8.04 0.10
N LYS A 86 12.10 -8.79 1.09
CA LYS A 86 13.40 -8.53 1.69
C LYS A 86 14.50 -8.71 0.64
N ARG A 87 15.36 -7.70 0.47
CA ARG A 87 16.57 -7.82 -0.35
C ARG A 87 17.53 -8.82 0.29
N PHE A 88 18.13 -9.64 -0.56
CA PHE A 88 19.28 -10.47 -0.20
C PHE A 88 20.46 -9.56 0.20
N SER A 89 20.68 -9.38 1.50
CA SER A 89 21.93 -8.85 2.03
C SER A 89 22.87 -10.04 2.22
N THR A 90 23.93 -10.13 1.42
CA THR A 90 24.98 -11.15 1.59
C THR A 90 25.73 -10.87 2.90
N PHE A 91 25.21 -11.40 4.00
CA PHE A 91 25.96 -11.71 5.20
C PHE A 91 25.99 -13.23 5.33
N SER A 92 27.19 -13.74 5.58
CA SER A 92 27.63 -15.15 5.52
C SER A 92 26.55 -16.21 5.73
N ASN A 93 26.50 -17.15 4.79
CA ASN A 93 26.13 -18.55 5.00
C ASN A 93 24.78 -18.82 5.69
N GLN A 94 23.68 -18.64 4.97
CA GLN A 94 22.56 -19.59 5.02
C GLN A 94 21.71 -19.40 3.75
N ALA A 95 21.52 -20.46 2.99
CA ALA A 95 20.72 -20.47 1.77
C ALA A 95 19.30 -19.95 2.04
N CYS A 96 18.84 -18.97 1.26
CA CYS A 96 17.48 -18.44 1.33
C CYS A 96 16.80 -18.75 0.00
N LEU A 97 15.77 -19.59 0.05
CA LEU A 97 14.98 -20.04 -1.09
C LEU A 97 14.25 -18.85 -1.74
N TYR A 98 14.42 -18.73 -3.04
CA TYR A 98 13.68 -17.81 -3.91
C TYR A 98 12.18 -18.17 -3.88
N GLY A 99 11.38 -17.38 -3.18
CA GLY A 99 9.92 -17.39 -3.28
C GLY A 99 9.42 -16.08 -3.87
N TYR A 100 9.12 -16.03 -5.17
CA TYR A 100 8.40 -14.92 -5.77
C TYR A 100 6.93 -14.98 -5.30
N LEU A 101 6.60 -14.24 -4.24
CA LEU A 101 5.22 -14.12 -3.77
C LEU A 101 4.48 -13.05 -4.58
N PHE A 102 3.87 -13.46 -5.70
CA PHE A 102 2.91 -12.65 -6.43
C PHE A 102 1.58 -12.61 -5.66
N VAL A 103 1.35 -11.56 -4.85
CA VAL A 103 0.03 -11.33 -4.25
C VAL A 103 -0.87 -10.67 -5.30
N LYS A 104 -1.68 -11.48 -5.98
CA LYS A 104 -2.74 -10.99 -6.86
C LYS A 104 -3.95 -10.63 -5.98
N VAL A 105 -4.08 -9.36 -5.58
CA VAL A 105 -5.31 -8.90 -4.91
C VAL A 105 -6.43 -8.82 -5.96
N GLN A 106 -7.20 -9.90 -6.10
CA GLN A 106 -8.48 -9.86 -6.82
C GLN A 106 -9.63 -9.57 -5.87
N MET A 107 -10.46 -8.61 -6.27
CA MET A 107 -11.71 -8.22 -5.60
C MET A 107 -12.83 -9.24 -5.83
N LYS A 108 -12.62 -10.51 -5.45
CA LYS A 108 -13.70 -11.51 -5.36
C LYS A 108 -13.49 -12.39 -4.13
N ASP A 109 -14.25 -12.06 -3.08
CA ASP A 109 -14.76 -12.84 -1.95
C ASP A 109 -13.92 -13.88 -1.19
N ASN A 110 -12.66 -14.15 -1.53
CA ASN A 110 -11.76 -14.91 -0.64
C ASN A 110 -10.30 -14.61 -0.97
N VAL A 111 -9.59 -14.03 -0.01
CA VAL A 111 -8.12 -13.91 -0.06
C VAL A 111 -7.57 -14.75 1.08
N SER A 112 -7.19 -15.98 0.77
CA SER A 112 -6.29 -16.78 1.58
C SER A 112 -4.87 -16.26 1.38
N LEU A 113 -4.10 -16.09 2.47
CA LEU A 113 -2.65 -16.11 2.37
C LEU A 113 -2.26 -17.57 2.24
N ASP A 114 -2.22 -18.10 1.01
CA ASP A 114 -1.64 -19.42 0.80
C ASP A 114 -0.13 -19.32 0.92
N THR A 115 0.39 -19.68 2.09
CA THR A 115 1.79 -20.06 2.28
C THR A 115 1.98 -21.47 1.74
N GLY A 116 1.75 -21.67 0.44
CA GLY A 116 2.03 -22.92 -0.23
C GLY A 116 3.53 -23.03 -0.48
N THR A 117 4.20 -23.90 0.30
CA THR A 117 5.52 -24.43 -0.06
C THR A 117 5.34 -25.28 -1.31
N ILE A 118 6.11 -25.01 -2.37
CA ILE A 118 6.29 -25.94 -3.49
C ILE A 118 7.20 -27.08 -3.05
#